data_AF-A0A5D0RSE5-F1
#
_entry.id   AF-A0A5D0RSE5-F1
#
_cell.length_a   1.000
_cell.length_b   1.000
_cell.length_c   1.000
_cell.angle_alpha   90.00
_cell.angle_beta   90.00
_cell.angle_gamma   90.00
#
_symmetry.space_group_name_H-M   'P 1'
#
loop_
_entity.id
_entity.type
_entity.pdbx_description
1 polymer ?
#
loop_
_entity_poly.entity_id
_entity_poly.type
_entity_poly.pdbx_seq_one_letter_code
_entity_poly.pdbx_strand_id
1 'polypeptide(L)'
;MSNIDFTQAVSLKASAKARAQAGAKAAARALLARTDWMAIRAAETGVPVPGEISAERAAARLCLNAVFQGGSQDGTGSQEG
;
A
#
# COMPACT_ATOMS: atom_id res chain seq x y z
N MET A 1 7.04 21.57 -33.72
CA MET A 1 6.65 20.36 -32.98
C MET A 1 7.11 20.55 -31.55
N SER A 2 6.19 20.53 -30.58
CA SER A 2 6.56 20.68 -29.17
C SER A 2 7.28 19.41 -28.72
N ASN A 3 8.54 19.52 -28.30
CA ASN A 3 9.24 18.42 -27.67
C ASN A 3 8.63 18.17 -26.29
N ILE A 4 7.92 17.06 -26.16
CA ILE A 4 7.43 16.59 -24.86
C ILE A 4 8.64 16.12 -24.06
N ASP A 5 8.86 16.72 -22.89
CA ASP A 5 9.86 16.25 -21.94
C ASP A 5 9.31 15.05 -21.15
N PHE A 6 9.71 13.86 -21.59
CA PHE A 6 9.32 12.60 -20.96
C PHE A 6 9.80 12.47 -19.51
N THR A 7 10.86 13.18 -19.11
CA THR A 7 11.39 13.18 -17.73
C THR A 7 10.39 13.84 -16.78
N GLN A 8 9.87 15.00 -17.17
CA GLN A 8 8.82 15.71 -16.42
C GLN A 8 7.54 14.87 -16.32
N ALA A 9 7.15 14.20 -17.41
CA ALA A 9 5.96 13.34 -17.42
C ALA A 9 6.07 12.15 -16.46
N VAL A 10 7.24 11.52 -16.36
CA VAL A 10 7.50 10.41 -15.42
C VAL A 10 7.45 10.88 -13.97
N SER A 11 8.03 12.06 -13.67
CA SER A 11 8.01 12.67 -12.34
C SER A 11 6.58 12.96 -11.83
N LEU A 12 5.72 13.51 -12.70
CA LEU A 12 4.31 13.77 -12.36
C LEU A 12 3.53 12.49 -12.08
N LYS A 13 3.77 11.43 -12.86
CA LYS A 13 3.13 10.12 -12.63
C LYS A 13 3.59 9.48 -11.32
N ALA A 14 4.88 9.59 -10.99
CA ALA A 14 5.44 9.07 -9.74
C ALA A 14 4.86 9.80 -8.52
N SER A 15 4.75 11.14 -8.57
CA SER A 15 4.19 11.95 -7.48
C SER A 15 2.70 11.71 -7.26
N ALA A 16 1.90 11.56 -8.33
CA ALA A 16 0.50 11.18 -8.23
C ALA A 16 0.31 9.80 -7.57
N LYS A 17 1.14 8.83 -7.96
CA LYS A 17 1.15 7.48 -7.36
C LYS A 17 1.50 7.52 -5.87
N ALA A 18 2.51 8.29 -5.49
CA ALA A 18 2.90 8.45 -4.09
C ALA A 18 1.77 9.09 -3.26
N ARG A 19 1.08 10.10 -3.79
CA ARG A 19 -0.05 10.75 -3.10
C ARG A 19 -1.24 9.80 -2.92
N ALA A 20 -1.57 9.00 -3.94
CA ALA A 20 -2.61 7.99 -3.85
C ALA A 20 -2.29 6.93 -2.78
N GLN A 21 -1.04 6.47 -2.71
CA GLN A 21 -0.59 5.54 -1.67
C GLN A 21 -0.65 6.15 -0.28
N ALA A 22 -0.24 7.40 -0.12
CA ALA A 22 -0.34 8.09 1.17
C ALA A 22 -1.80 8.16 1.66
N GLY A 23 -2.73 8.48 0.76
CA GLY A 23 -4.17 8.48 1.05
C GLY A 23 -4.68 7.10 1.46
N ALA A 24 -4.34 6.05 0.70
CA ALA A 24 -4.73 4.68 1.02
C ALA A 24 -4.17 4.22 2.39
N LYS A 25 -2.90 4.52 2.68
CA LYS A 25 -2.29 4.20 3.98
C LYS A 25 -2.92 5.00 5.13
N ALA A 26 -3.32 6.25 4.92
CA ALA A 26 -4.03 7.03 5.92
C ALA A 26 -5.42 6.43 6.23
N ALA A 27 -6.17 6.05 5.19
CA ALA A 27 -7.47 5.39 5.35
C ALA A 27 -7.34 4.04 6.08
N ALA A 28 -6.33 3.24 5.74
CA ALA A 28 -6.04 1.97 6.42
C ALA A 28 -5.74 2.17 7.91
N ARG A 29 -4.94 3.18 8.28
CA ARG A 29 -4.69 3.51 9.70
C ARG A 29 -5.95 3.96 10.43
N ALA A 30 -6.77 4.81 9.80
CA ALA A 30 -8.02 5.26 10.39
C ALA A 30 -8.99 4.11 10.65
N LEU A 31 -9.09 3.15 9.72
CA LEU A 31 -9.88 1.94 9.89
C LEU A 31 -9.39 1.10 11.07
N LEU A 32 -8.08 0.83 11.13
CA LEU A 32 -7.49 0.05 12.22
C LEU A 32 -7.74 0.70 13.57
N ALA A 33 -7.56 2.01 13.68
CA ALA A 33 -7.83 2.76 14.91
C ALA A 33 -9.31 2.70 15.32
N ARG A 34 -10.24 2.91 14.37
CA ARG A 34 -11.69 2.89 14.64
C ARG A 34 -12.20 1.52 15.10
N THR A 35 -11.54 0.45 14.67
CA THR A 35 -11.94 -0.94 14.95
C THR A 35 -11.07 -1.61 16.01
N ASP A 36 -10.15 -0.88 16.64
CA ASP A 36 -9.17 -1.49 17.54
C ASP A 36 -9.80 -2.00 18.85
N TRP A 37 -10.77 -1.27 19.36
CA TRP A 37 -11.55 -1.67 20.53
C TRP A 37 -12.20 -3.05 20.37
N MET A 38 -12.58 -3.44 19.15
CA MET A 38 -13.16 -4.76 18.89
C MET A 38 -12.12 -5.86 19.08
N ALA A 39 -10.88 -5.62 18.64
CA ALA A 39 -9.78 -6.57 18.81
C ALA A 39 -9.39 -6.69 20.30
N ILE A 40 -9.37 -5.57 21.02
CA ILE A 40 -9.14 -5.56 22.47
C ILE A 40 -10.25 -6.34 23.19
N ARG A 41 -11.52 -6.02 22.91
CA ARG A 41 -12.68 -6.73 23.48
C ARG A 41 -12.60 -8.23 23.21
N ALA A 42 -12.19 -8.64 22.00
CA ALA A 42 -12.05 -10.05 21.66
C ALA A 42 -10.96 -10.74 22.49
N ALA A 43 -9.84 -10.07 22.74
CA ALA A 43 -8.78 -10.59 23.59
C ALA A 43 -9.21 -10.67 25.07
N GLU A 44 -9.98 -9.70 25.56
CA GLU A 44 -10.44 -9.65 26.96
C GLU A 44 -11.58 -10.62 27.27
N THR A 45 -12.56 -10.71 26.36
CA THR A 45 -13.83 -11.41 26.61
C THR A 45 -13.96 -12.74 25.86
N GLY A 46 -13.07 -13.00 24.90
CA GLY A 46 -13.19 -14.13 23.98
C GLY A 46 -14.30 -13.97 22.91
N VAL A 47 -15.06 -12.87 22.93
CA VAL A 47 -16.09 -12.61 21.92
C VAL A 47 -15.41 -12.28 20.58
N PRO A 48 -15.64 -13.05 19.51
CA PRO A 48 -14.94 -12.86 18.26
C PRO A 48 -15.28 -11.52 17.60
N VAL A 49 -14.29 -10.93 16.93
CA VAL A 49 -14.50 -9.78 16.02
C VAL A 49 -15.36 -10.24 14.84
N PRO A 50 -16.38 -9.47 14.41
CA PRO A 50 -17.17 -9.80 13.23
C PRO A 50 -16.29 -10.10 12.01
N GLY A 51 -16.66 -11.12 11.22
CA GLY A 51 -15.84 -11.63 10.12
C GLY A 51 -15.47 -10.55 9.10
N GLU A 52 -16.43 -9.69 8.75
CA GLU A 52 -16.23 -8.54 7.85
C GLU A 52 -15.14 -7.60 8.37
N ILE A 53 -15.21 -7.22 9.66
CA ILE A 53 -14.23 -6.32 10.28
C ILE A 53 -12.86 -6.99 10.37
N SER A 54 -12.80 -8.30 10.64
CA SER A 54 -11.54 -9.04 10.62
C SER A 54 -10.88 -9.02 9.23
N ALA A 55 -11.68 -9.22 8.17
CA ALA A 55 -11.20 -9.16 6.79
C ALA A 55 -10.75 -7.74 6.41
N GLU A 56 -11.52 -6.71 6.75
CA GLU A 56 -11.15 -5.31 6.51
C GLU A 56 -9.86 -4.93 7.24
N ARG A 57 -9.70 -5.34 8.51
CA ARG A 57 -8.47 -5.13 9.29
C ARG A 57 -7.28 -5.87 8.67
N ALA A 58 -7.47 -7.08 8.13
CA ALA A 58 -6.41 -7.81 7.42
C ALA A 58 -5.98 -7.06 6.14
N ALA A 59 -6.94 -6.61 5.33
CA ALA A 59 -6.68 -5.82 4.13
C ALA A 59 -5.97 -4.50 4.43
N ALA A 60 -6.36 -3.81 5.51
CA ALA A 60 -5.69 -2.59 5.94
C ALA A 60 -4.22 -2.83 6.32
N ARG A 61 -3.90 -3.94 7.00
CA ARG A 61 -2.52 -4.32 7.31
C ARG A 61 -1.71 -4.62 6.06
N LEU A 62 -2.29 -5.31 5.08
CA LEU A 62 -1.65 -5.54 3.78
C LEU A 62 -1.36 -4.22 3.04
N CYS A 63 -2.29 -3.27 3.07
CA CYS A 63 -2.10 -1.94 2.48
C CYS A 63 -0.92 -1.18 3.11
N LEU A 64 -0.73 -1.30 4.42
CA LEU A 64 0.39 -0.68 5.13
C LEU A 64 1.72 -1.37 4.85
N ASN A 65 1.71 -2.70 4.78
CA ASN A 65 2.89 -3.55 4.58
C ASN A 65 3.30 -3.71 3.12
N ALA A 66 2.52 -3.19 2.17
CA ALA A 66 2.90 -3.12 0.78
C ALA A 66 4.16 -2.25 0.62
N VAL A 67 5.32 -2.88 0.81
CA VAL A 67 6.63 -2.41 0.34
C VAL A 67 6.65 -2.67 -1.15
N PHE A 68 6.96 -1.61 -1.89
CA PHE A 68 7.14 -1.62 -3.33
C PHE A 68 8.10 -2.75 -3.74
N GLN A 69 7.60 -3.82 -4.36
CA GLN A 69 8.41 -4.66 -5.23
C GLN A 69 8.64 -3.85 -6.51
N GLY A 70 9.63 -2.96 -6.47
CA GLY A 70 10.21 -2.37 -7.66
C GLY A 70 10.94 -3.47 -8.43
N GLY A 71 10.59 -3.66 -9.70
CA GLY A 71 11.15 -4.71 -10.53
C GLY A 71 12.68 -4.73 -10.48
N SER A 72 13.24 -5.90 -10.17
CA SER A 72 14.57 -6.25 -10.63
C SER A 72 14.53 -6.17 -12.16
N GLN A 73 15.21 -5.16 -12.72
CA GLN A 73 15.65 -5.28 -14.10
C GLN A 73 16.74 -6.33 -14.11
N ASP A 74 16.34 -7.59 -14.25
CA ASP A 74 17.22 -8.65 -14.71
C ASP A 74 17.53 -8.38 -16.19
N GLY A 75 18.39 -7.38 -16.42
CA GLY A 75 19.01 -7.08 -17.69
C GLY A 75 20.38 -7.73 -17.71
N THR A 76 20.38 -9.04 -17.94
CA THR A 76 21.49 -9.88 -18.37
C THR A 76 22.71 -9.11 -18.86
N GLY A 77 23.80 -9.22 -18.10
CA GLY A 77 25.13 -9.12 -18.67
C GLY A 77 25.29 -10.17 -19.76
N SER A 78 25.63 -9.72 -20.96
CA SER A 78 26.28 -10.55 -21.97
C SER A 78 27.31 -9.66 -22.64
N GLN A 79 28.53 -9.76 -22.11
CA GLN A 79 29.73 -9.55 -22.89
C GLN A 79 29.76 -10.56 -24.05
N GLU A 80 30.63 -10.23 -25.01
CA GLU A 80 31.28 -11.10 -26.00
C GLU A 80 30.75 -11.00 -27.44
N GLY A 81 31.71 -10.64 -28.31
CA GLY A 81 31.59 -10.42 -29.74
C GLY A 81 32.67 -9.46 -30.22
#